data_AF-D6Z1M8-F1
#
_entry.id   AF-D6Z1M8-F1
#
_cell.length_a   1.000
_cell.length_b   1.000
_cell.length_c   1.000
_cell.angle_alpha   90.00
_cell.angle_beta   90.00
_cell.angle_gamma   90.00
#
_symmetry.space_group_name_H-M   'P 1'
#
loop_
_entity.id
_entity.type
_entity.pdbx_description
1 polymer ?
#
loop_
_entity_poly.entity_id
_entity_poly.type
_entity_poly.pdbx_seq_one_letter_code
_entity_poly.pdbx_strand_id
1 'polypeptide(L)'
;MKSRLYDNSPTPTARLRPAVTIAALLLYASLLPIATSSLSGGAAPAAAAGQQCCDCHQEVCAETDHRLAHAPFKEQRCTLCHVKAASPPPADRREVPGATFASWQTARDHYFLLPLAMAERELTIVANGPDVTPLRTTLLLPPLVAIPLLSPPAAPPQIINLQVEEIKRGVVWSATVSWQTDHVTSAGVKYGHRQLDQRRFDDEYHGTEHRMVISGLQPEQTYRLVALARDLFGNRTTSAEITFSTRDYRPTPPVSRERAATTAGAARPRLQGEVQQLPDRLLLHLQSEHPVTMMLAAPASTKQREPEHPAMADERFTSLEVCYQCHEKLKGPLSHPVDVLPPSGMSIDRQTYRLLADGRLSCISCHQPHTGAPPYRLARKNQRRLCLGCHADY
;
A
#
# COMPACT_ATOMS: atom_id res chain seq x y z
N MET A 1 37.03 -62.43 -37.44
CA MET A 1 37.70 -61.13 -37.17
C MET A 1 38.01 -61.11 -35.68
N LYS A 2 39.17 -61.63 -35.25
CA LYS A 2 40.40 -60.88 -34.86
C LYS A 2 40.07 -59.73 -33.90
N SER A 3 40.60 -59.61 -32.68
CA SER A 3 41.62 -60.33 -31.89
C SER A 3 41.62 -59.63 -30.50
N ARG A 4 41.59 -60.34 -29.37
CA ARG A 4 42.77 -60.79 -28.56
C ARG A 4 43.45 -59.57 -27.88
N LEU A 5 43.66 -59.47 -26.56
CA LEU A 5 44.38 -60.33 -25.58
C LEU A 5 44.02 -59.83 -24.15
N TYR A 6 43.73 -60.69 -23.14
CA TYR A 6 44.67 -61.38 -22.22
C TYR A 6 45.57 -60.39 -21.42
N ASP A 7 45.81 -60.45 -20.10
CA ASP A 7 45.51 -61.43 -19.05
C ASP A 7 46.13 -60.98 -17.70
N ASN A 8 45.62 -61.57 -16.60
CA ASN A 8 46.29 -62.05 -15.39
C ASN A 8 47.15 -61.14 -14.45
N SER A 9 46.58 -60.83 -13.27
CA SER A 9 46.84 -61.43 -11.92
C SER A 9 48.28 -61.86 -11.51
N PRO A 10 48.58 -62.19 -10.23
CA PRO A 10 48.39 -61.47 -8.94
C PRO A 10 49.58 -61.63 -7.92
N THR A 11 49.51 -60.95 -6.75
CA THR A 11 50.04 -61.33 -5.39
C THR A 11 51.57 -61.34 -5.11
N PRO A 12 52.07 -61.60 -3.87
CA PRO A 12 51.91 -60.87 -2.59
C PRO A 12 53.27 -60.77 -1.80
N THR A 13 53.20 -60.58 -0.47
CA THR A 13 54.24 -60.70 0.60
C THR A 13 54.99 -59.41 0.95
N ALA A 14 54.95 -58.82 2.16
CA ALA A 14 55.09 -59.25 3.56
C ALA A 14 56.45 -58.85 4.15
N ARG A 15 56.43 -58.22 5.34
CA ARG A 15 57.34 -58.32 6.52
C ARG A 15 57.66 -56.95 7.16
N LEU A 16 57.19 -56.73 8.40
CA LEU A 16 57.95 -56.69 9.70
C LEU A 16 58.70 -55.35 9.92
N ARG A 17 58.22 -54.43 10.77
CA ARG A 17 58.55 -54.17 12.22
C ARG A 17 60.04 -53.82 12.48
N PRO A 18 60.44 -53.06 13.54
CA PRO A 18 59.76 -52.12 14.46
C PRO A 18 60.57 -50.81 14.77
N ALA A 19 59.94 -49.94 15.58
CA ALA A 19 60.48 -48.92 16.49
C ALA A 19 61.97 -48.53 16.50
N VAL A 20 62.23 -47.22 16.36
CA VAL A 20 63.31 -46.51 17.05
C VAL A 20 62.73 -45.23 17.66
N THR A 21 62.66 -45.23 19.00
CA THR A 21 62.56 -44.05 19.86
C THR A 21 63.92 -43.34 19.92
N ILE A 22 63.95 -42.00 20.00
CA ILE A 22 64.75 -41.20 20.97
C ILE A 22 64.52 -39.68 20.78
N ALA A 23 64.26 -39.03 21.93
CA ALA A 23 64.50 -37.65 22.36
C ALA A 23 64.06 -36.48 21.45
N ALA A 24 63.03 -35.71 21.82
CA ALA A 24 63.04 -34.66 22.86
C ALA A 24 63.89 -33.44 22.50
N LEU A 25 63.24 -32.36 22.06
CA LEU A 25 63.65 -30.98 22.32
C LEU A 25 62.40 -30.07 22.33
N LEU A 26 62.30 -29.34 23.42
CA LEU A 26 61.24 -28.42 23.81
C LEU A 26 61.11 -27.25 22.85
N LEU A 27 59.88 -26.88 22.45
CA LEU A 27 59.52 -25.48 22.23
C LEU A 27 58.01 -25.27 22.43
N TYR A 28 57.74 -24.45 23.43
CA TYR A 28 56.46 -24.00 23.92
C TYR A 28 55.85 -23.02 22.91
N ALA A 29 54.71 -23.36 22.31
CA ALA A 29 53.86 -22.40 21.62
C ALA A 29 52.41 -22.86 21.71
N SER A 30 51.71 -22.32 22.71
CA SER A 30 50.27 -22.32 22.85
C SER A 30 49.61 -21.76 21.59
N LEU A 31 49.08 -22.64 20.74
CA LEU A 31 48.17 -22.28 19.65
C LEU A 31 46.77 -22.73 20.06
N LEU A 32 45.96 -21.76 20.50
CA LEU A 32 44.51 -21.89 20.49
C LEU A 32 44.06 -22.27 19.07
N PRO A 33 43.06 -23.14 18.89
CA PRO A 33 42.37 -23.21 17.61
C PRO A 33 41.69 -21.87 17.40
N ILE A 34 42.24 -21.05 16.50
CA ILE A 34 41.51 -19.96 15.89
C ILE A 34 40.38 -20.65 15.14
N ALA A 35 39.18 -20.63 15.72
CA ALA A 35 37.96 -20.89 15.00
C ALA A 35 37.88 -19.82 13.90
N THR A 36 38.37 -20.17 12.72
CA THR A 36 38.11 -19.41 11.51
C THR A 36 36.64 -19.63 11.20
N SER A 37 35.80 -18.74 11.73
CA SER A 37 34.43 -18.55 11.30
C SER A 37 34.45 -18.08 9.84
N SER A 38 34.66 -19.02 8.93
CA SER A 38 34.32 -18.83 7.53
C SER A 38 32.79 -18.74 7.48
N LEU A 39 32.26 -17.52 7.55
CA LEU A 39 30.90 -17.18 7.16
C LEU A 39 30.77 -17.41 5.65
N SER A 40 30.68 -18.69 5.30
CA SER A 40 29.97 -19.12 4.11
C SER A 40 28.52 -18.70 4.31
N GLY A 41 28.02 -17.82 3.44
CA GLY A 41 26.60 -17.51 3.31
C GLY A 41 25.82 -18.71 2.80
N GLY A 42 25.74 -19.76 3.60
CA GLY A 42 24.82 -20.86 3.42
C GLY A 42 23.46 -20.46 3.98
N ALA A 43 22.40 -20.58 3.18
CA ALA A 43 21.03 -20.43 3.63
C ALA A 43 20.83 -21.25 4.93
N ALA A 44 20.47 -20.58 6.01
CA ALA A 44 20.08 -21.23 7.24
C ALA A 44 18.95 -22.23 6.94
N PRO A 45 18.95 -23.44 7.54
CA PRO A 45 17.86 -24.39 7.34
C PRO A 45 16.53 -23.74 7.73
N ALA A 46 15.47 -23.98 6.94
CA ALA A 46 14.17 -23.30 7.09
C ALA A 46 13.59 -23.35 8.52
N ALA A 47 13.95 -24.37 9.32
CA ALA A 47 13.59 -24.50 10.73
C ALA A 47 14.22 -23.41 11.63
N ALA A 48 15.47 -22.98 11.33
CA ALA A 48 16.16 -21.94 12.10
C ALA A 48 15.55 -20.55 11.86
N ALA A 49 15.05 -20.27 10.65
CA ALA A 49 14.33 -19.04 10.34
C ALA A 49 12.95 -18.98 11.04
N GLY A 50 12.31 -20.14 11.21
CA GLY A 50 11.04 -20.27 11.93
C GLY A 50 11.13 -19.95 13.42
N GLN A 51 12.16 -20.49 14.07
CA GLN A 51 12.42 -20.26 15.49
C GLN A 51 12.66 -18.76 15.77
N GLN A 52 13.41 -18.07 14.91
CA GLN A 52 13.63 -16.62 15.00
C GLN A 52 12.33 -15.81 14.96
N CYS A 53 11.33 -16.25 14.18
CA CYS A 53 10.02 -15.61 14.20
C CYS A 53 9.29 -15.84 15.53
N CYS A 54 9.38 -17.05 16.09
CA CYS A 54 8.70 -17.39 17.35
C CYS A 54 9.32 -16.73 18.59
N ASP A 55 10.57 -16.31 18.53
CA ASP A 55 11.23 -15.59 19.63
C ASP A 55 10.51 -14.26 19.93
N CYS A 56 9.94 -13.61 18.90
CA CYS A 56 9.14 -12.39 19.02
C CYS A 56 7.62 -12.64 18.92
N HIS A 57 7.17 -13.56 18.07
CA HIS A 57 5.74 -13.88 17.86
C HIS A 57 5.27 -15.02 18.77
N GLN A 58 5.59 -14.92 20.06
CA GLN A 58 5.36 -15.97 21.04
C GLN A 58 3.89 -16.34 21.16
N GLU A 59 2.97 -15.38 21.11
CA GLU A 59 1.53 -15.63 21.19
C GLU A 59 1.04 -16.50 20.03
N VAL A 60 1.44 -16.16 18.80
CA VAL A 60 1.08 -16.91 17.59
C VAL A 60 1.73 -18.29 17.61
N CYS A 61 3.00 -18.39 18.02
CA CYS A 61 3.68 -19.68 18.11
C CYS A 61 3.23 -20.54 19.30
N ALA A 62 2.60 -19.94 20.32
CA ALA A 62 1.97 -20.66 21.42
C ALA A 62 0.62 -21.29 20.99
N GLU A 63 0.04 -20.89 19.85
CA GLU A 63 -1.16 -21.50 19.25
C GLU A 63 -0.89 -22.89 18.64
N THR A 64 -0.15 -23.75 19.33
CA THR A 64 0.20 -25.11 18.88
C THR A 64 -0.70 -26.19 19.49
N ASP A 65 -1.46 -25.87 20.54
CA ASP A 65 -2.25 -26.84 21.32
C ASP A 65 -3.67 -27.08 20.76
N HIS A 66 -3.77 -27.23 19.44
CA HIS A 66 -5.01 -27.66 18.78
C HIS A 66 -4.72 -28.89 17.92
N ARG A 67 -5.55 -29.93 18.09
CA ARG A 67 -5.40 -31.30 17.53
C ARG A 67 -5.09 -31.39 16.03
N LEU A 68 -5.29 -30.32 15.26
CA LEU A 68 -5.12 -30.26 13.79
C LEU A 68 -4.30 -29.04 13.36
N ALA A 69 -3.01 -29.01 13.70
CA ALA A 69 -2.08 -28.01 13.17
C ALA A 69 -1.76 -28.24 11.68
N HIS A 70 -1.61 -27.15 10.92
CA HIS A 70 -1.16 -27.19 9.53
C HIS A 70 0.34 -27.47 9.46
N ALA A 71 0.76 -28.41 8.61
CA ALA A 71 2.14 -28.91 8.58
C ALA A 71 3.21 -27.79 8.45
N PRO A 72 3.06 -26.80 7.54
CA PRO A 72 4.01 -25.68 7.48
C PRO A 72 4.12 -24.88 8.79
N PHE A 73 3.00 -24.72 9.51
CA PHE A 73 2.98 -24.03 10.80
C PHE A 73 3.61 -24.89 11.91
N LYS A 74 3.29 -26.19 11.95
CA LYS A 74 3.89 -27.15 12.90
C LYS A 74 5.42 -27.25 12.74
N GLU A 75 5.89 -27.11 11.50
CA GLU A 75 7.31 -27.08 11.14
C GLU A 75 7.95 -25.68 11.29
N GLN A 76 7.19 -24.68 11.78
CA GLN A 76 7.61 -23.28 11.93
C GLN A 76 8.10 -22.64 10.62
N ARG A 77 7.62 -23.07 9.46
CA ARG A 77 8.04 -22.55 8.15
C ARG A 77 7.27 -21.28 7.77
N CYS A 78 7.29 -20.28 8.67
CA CYS A 78 6.49 -19.05 8.58
C CYS A 78 6.73 -18.26 7.29
N THR A 79 7.97 -18.28 6.78
CA THR A 79 8.38 -17.54 5.60
C THR A 79 7.72 -18.02 4.31
N LEU A 80 7.20 -19.25 4.25
CA LEU A 80 6.51 -19.75 3.06
C LEU A 80 5.25 -18.97 2.72
N CYS A 81 4.55 -18.50 3.74
CA CYS A 81 3.28 -17.79 3.60
C CYS A 81 3.45 -16.29 3.80
N HIS A 82 4.25 -15.91 4.81
CA HIS A 82 4.34 -14.52 5.24
C HIS A 82 5.47 -13.74 4.58
N VAL A 83 6.38 -14.36 3.83
CA VAL A 83 7.52 -13.65 3.21
C VAL A 83 7.57 -13.95 1.72
N LYS A 84 7.59 -12.91 0.89
CA LYS A 84 7.64 -13.05 -0.56
C LYS A 84 9.07 -13.40 -1.00
N ALA A 85 9.25 -14.52 -1.71
CA ALA A 85 10.51 -14.77 -2.41
C ALA A 85 10.73 -13.67 -3.46
N ALA A 86 11.88 -12.99 -3.42
CA ALA A 86 12.19 -11.91 -4.35
C ALA A 86 12.24 -12.46 -5.80
N SER A 87 11.23 -12.15 -6.61
CA SER A 87 11.39 -12.19 -8.07
C SER A 87 12.15 -10.94 -8.51
N PRO A 88 13.12 -11.05 -9.43
CA PRO A 88 13.82 -9.87 -9.95
C PRO A 88 12.82 -8.98 -10.69
N PRO A 89 12.85 -7.65 -10.48
CA PRO A 89 11.95 -6.76 -11.19
C PRO A 89 12.28 -6.77 -12.70
N PRO A 90 11.28 -6.68 -13.58
CA PRO A 90 11.52 -6.48 -14.99
C PRO A 90 12.29 -5.16 -15.20
N ALA A 91 13.40 -5.26 -15.93
CA ALA A 91 14.14 -4.11 -16.40
C ALA A 91 13.28 -3.38 -17.44
N ASP A 92 12.60 -2.31 -17.02
CA ASP A 92 12.56 -1.01 -17.70
C ASP A 92 11.42 -0.18 -17.13
N ARG A 93 11.77 0.71 -16.18
CA ARG A 93 11.15 2.03 -15.97
C ARG A 93 12.03 2.76 -14.97
N ARG A 94 12.58 3.89 -15.42
CA ARG A 94 13.41 4.82 -14.64
C ARG A 94 12.88 4.97 -13.21
N GLU A 95 13.76 4.65 -12.28
CA GLU A 95 13.60 4.82 -10.83
C GLU A 95 13.13 6.23 -10.46
N VAL A 96 12.10 6.29 -9.61
CA VAL A 96 12.29 6.86 -8.27
C VAL A 96 11.55 5.94 -7.29
N PRO A 97 12.22 4.99 -6.59
CA PRO A 97 11.56 4.18 -5.57
C PRO A 97 11.40 4.99 -4.28
N GLY A 98 10.43 5.92 -4.24
CA GLY A 98 10.10 6.74 -3.08
C GLY A 98 8.60 7.04 -3.01
N ALA A 99 8.07 7.39 -1.83
CA ALA A 99 6.68 7.83 -1.72
C ALA A 99 6.51 9.19 -2.43
N THR A 100 5.62 9.25 -3.42
CA THR A 100 5.28 10.47 -4.16
C THR A 100 3.88 10.92 -3.79
N PHE A 101 3.73 12.19 -3.43
CA PHE A 101 2.44 12.82 -3.14
C PHE A 101 2.28 14.00 -4.08
N ALA A 102 1.11 14.18 -4.67
CA ALA A 102 0.90 15.23 -5.67
C ALA A 102 -0.42 15.96 -5.43
N SER A 103 -0.36 17.29 -5.47
CA SER A 103 -1.50 18.19 -5.55
C SER A 103 -1.53 18.79 -6.95
N TRP A 104 -2.44 18.28 -7.78
CA TRP A 104 -2.61 18.72 -9.17
C TRP A 104 -3.40 20.01 -9.32
N GLN A 105 -4.07 20.46 -8.26
CA GLN A 105 -4.74 21.76 -8.26
C GLN A 105 -3.73 22.88 -8.06
N THR A 106 -3.84 23.92 -8.89
CA THR A 106 -3.06 25.15 -8.74
C THR A 106 -3.66 25.97 -7.61
N ALA A 107 -2.99 26.01 -6.46
CA ALA A 107 -3.48 26.66 -5.25
C ALA A 107 -2.33 27.35 -4.49
N ARG A 108 -2.68 28.17 -3.50
CA ARG A 108 -1.70 28.75 -2.55
C ARG A 108 -1.42 27.81 -1.40
N ASP A 109 -2.46 27.15 -0.92
CA ASP A 109 -2.42 26.21 0.20
C ASP A 109 -2.48 24.77 -0.31
N HIS A 110 -1.55 23.94 0.15
CA HIS A 110 -1.48 22.53 -0.20
C HIS A 110 -1.42 21.67 1.04
N TYR A 111 -2.31 20.68 1.13
CA TYR A 111 -2.40 19.76 2.26
C TYR A 111 -2.05 18.35 1.79
N PHE A 112 -1.12 17.71 2.50
CA PHE A 112 -0.67 16.36 2.20
C PHE A 112 -0.82 15.48 3.43
N LEU A 113 -1.46 14.33 3.25
CA LEU A 113 -1.52 13.28 4.26
C LEU A 113 -0.35 12.32 4.09
N LEU A 114 0.59 12.36 5.03
CA LEU A 114 1.79 11.54 5.01
C LEU A 114 1.69 10.41 6.04
N PRO A 115 2.29 9.23 5.79
CA PRO A 115 2.46 8.22 6.82
C PRO A 115 3.30 8.77 8.00
N LEU A 116 3.02 8.32 9.23
CA LEU A 116 3.83 8.67 10.42
C LEU A 116 5.32 8.37 10.24
N ALA A 117 5.66 7.34 9.46
CA ALA A 117 7.02 6.96 9.10
C ALA A 117 7.79 8.01 8.27
N MET A 118 7.13 9.11 7.86
CA MET A 118 7.79 10.25 7.22
C MET A 118 8.43 11.22 8.23
N ALA A 119 8.11 11.12 9.52
CA ALA A 119 8.81 11.90 10.54
C ALA A 119 10.33 11.67 10.47
N GLU A 120 11.10 12.72 10.74
CA GLU A 120 12.58 12.71 10.65
C GLU A 120 13.14 12.41 9.25
N ARG A 121 12.30 12.39 8.21
CA ARG A 121 12.73 12.19 6.82
C ARG A 121 12.76 13.51 6.07
N GLU A 122 13.68 13.58 5.11
CA GLU A 122 13.72 14.66 4.14
C GLU A 122 12.66 14.43 3.04
N LEU A 123 11.97 15.50 2.66
CA LEU A 123 11.04 15.55 1.54
C LEU A 123 11.56 16.54 0.51
N THR A 124 11.69 16.11 -0.74
CA THR A 124 11.88 17.02 -1.86
C THR A 124 10.52 17.59 -2.25
N ILE A 125 10.40 18.92 -2.21
CA ILE A 125 9.24 19.67 -2.66
C ILE A 125 9.55 20.22 -4.04
N VAL A 126 8.66 19.97 -5.00
CA VAL A 126 8.70 20.57 -6.33
C VAL A 126 7.42 21.37 -6.52
N ALA A 127 7.55 22.68 -6.73
CA ALA A 127 6.44 23.58 -6.98
C ALA A 127 6.54 24.18 -8.39
N ASN A 128 5.46 24.10 -9.16
CA ASN A 128 5.37 24.60 -10.53
C ASN A 128 4.12 25.45 -10.73
N GLY A 129 4.17 26.51 -11.51
CA GLY A 129 2.99 27.31 -11.83
C GLY A 129 3.16 28.11 -13.12
N PRO A 130 2.07 28.67 -13.66
CA PRO A 130 2.07 29.34 -14.97
C PRO A 130 2.97 30.58 -15.03
N ASP A 131 3.11 31.33 -13.93
CA ASP A 131 3.86 32.60 -13.87
C ASP A 131 5.00 32.60 -12.84
N VAL A 132 5.44 31.41 -12.41
CA VAL A 132 6.51 31.26 -11.41
C VAL A 132 7.67 30.43 -11.95
N THR A 133 8.89 30.75 -11.51
CA THR A 133 10.03 29.88 -11.77
C THR A 133 9.87 28.59 -10.95
N PRO A 134 10.00 27.39 -11.56
CA PRO A 134 9.94 26.13 -10.84
C PRO A 134 10.87 26.13 -9.62
N LEU A 135 10.32 25.81 -8.45
CA LEU A 135 11.07 25.70 -7.22
C LEU A 135 11.26 24.22 -6.87
N ARG A 136 12.51 23.85 -6.59
CA ARG A 136 12.85 22.57 -5.97
C ARG A 136 13.58 22.85 -4.66
N THR A 137 13.03 22.39 -3.55
CA THR A 137 13.62 22.56 -2.21
C THR A 137 13.47 21.28 -1.40
N THR A 138 14.20 21.17 -0.29
CA THR A 138 14.10 20.05 0.63
C THR A 138 13.56 20.53 1.98
N LEU A 139 12.71 19.73 2.60
CA LEU A 139 12.17 19.95 3.93
C LEU A 139 12.48 18.72 4.80
N LEU A 140 13.21 18.90 5.90
CA LEU A 140 13.37 17.87 6.92
C LEU A 140 12.18 17.91 7.86
N LEU A 141 11.44 16.81 7.98
CA LEU A 141 10.35 16.71 8.94
C LEU A 141 10.90 16.56 10.36
N PRO A 142 10.29 17.22 11.37
CA PRO A 142 10.68 17.08 12.77
C PRO A 142 10.38 15.67 13.32
N PRO A 143 10.92 15.31 14.50
CA PRO A 143 10.57 14.07 15.20
C PRO A 143 9.11 14.09 15.63
N LEU A 144 8.45 12.91 15.63
CA LEU A 144 7.04 12.78 16.01
C LEU A 144 6.73 13.48 17.33
N VAL A 145 7.56 13.30 18.36
CA VAL A 145 7.35 13.91 19.68
C VAL A 145 7.28 15.44 19.67
N ALA A 146 7.87 16.10 18.67
CA ALA A 146 7.88 17.56 18.53
C ALA A 146 6.72 18.09 17.65
N ILE A 147 5.92 17.22 17.04
CA ILE A 147 4.82 17.64 16.17
C ILE A 147 3.54 17.83 17.01
N PRO A 148 2.88 19.00 16.94
CA PRO A 148 1.64 19.23 17.67
C PRO A 148 0.49 18.34 17.13
N LEU A 149 -0.38 17.86 18.02
CA LEU A 149 -1.57 17.10 17.64
C LEU A 149 -2.65 18.05 17.08
N LEU A 150 -3.22 17.71 15.93
CA LEU A 150 -4.37 18.43 15.39
C LEU A 150 -5.63 18.05 16.17
N SER A 151 -6.30 19.05 16.73
CA SER A 151 -7.56 18.84 17.46
C SER A 151 -8.75 18.77 16.50
N PRO A 152 -9.74 17.90 16.74
CA PRO A 152 -10.96 17.88 15.96
C PRO A 152 -11.70 19.23 16.04
N PRO A 153 -12.29 19.72 14.93
CA PRO A 153 -13.07 20.94 14.95
C PRO A 153 -14.35 20.78 15.76
N ALA A 154 -14.84 21.89 16.32
CA ALA A 154 -16.05 21.90 17.16
C ALA A 154 -17.35 21.69 16.38
N ALA A 155 -17.32 21.89 15.06
CA ALA A 155 -18.46 21.72 14.17
C ALA A 155 -18.05 20.94 12.91
N PRO A 156 -19.00 20.22 12.26
CA PRO A 156 -18.77 19.66 10.94
C PRO A 156 -18.41 20.74 9.90
N PRO A 157 -17.73 20.38 8.79
CA PRO A 157 -17.36 21.33 7.76
C PRO A 157 -18.59 21.99 7.14
N GLN A 158 -18.52 23.27 6.83
CA GLN A 158 -19.50 24.00 6.04
C GLN A 158 -19.03 24.14 4.60
N ILE A 159 -19.95 24.01 3.65
CA ILE A 159 -19.70 24.27 2.24
C ILE A 159 -20.29 25.63 1.88
N ILE A 160 -19.45 26.50 1.33
CA ILE A 160 -19.80 27.87 0.95
C ILE A 160 -19.40 28.14 -0.51
N ASN A 161 -20.03 29.15 -1.12
CA ASN A 161 -19.70 29.62 -2.47
C ASN A 161 -19.76 28.53 -3.56
N LEU A 162 -20.68 27.58 -3.46
CA LEU A 162 -20.90 26.57 -4.49
C LEU A 162 -21.46 27.20 -5.77
N GLN A 163 -20.73 27.05 -6.87
CA GLN A 163 -21.09 27.64 -8.16
C GLN A 163 -20.60 26.80 -9.34
N VAL A 164 -21.24 27.01 -10.50
CA VAL A 164 -20.76 26.49 -11.79
C VAL A 164 -19.96 27.60 -12.48
N GLU A 165 -18.66 27.39 -12.64
CA GLU A 165 -17.76 28.39 -13.22
C GLU A 165 -17.87 28.45 -14.74
N GLU A 166 -17.95 27.28 -15.37
CA GLU A 166 -17.86 27.17 -16.82
C GLU A 166 -18.59 25.91 -17.30
N ILE A 167 -19.28 26.03 -18.43
CA ILE A 167 -19.83 24.90 -19.17
C ILE A 167 -19.06 24.85 -20.48
N LYS A 168 -18.52 23.67 -20.84
CA LYS A 168 -17.78 23.46 -22.08
C LYS A 168 -18.48 22.48 -22.99
N ARG A 169 -18.49 22.81 -24.28
CA ARG A 169 -18.83 21.91 -25.37
C ARG A 169 -17.55 21.43 -26.05
N GLY A 170 -17.07 20.25 -25.65
CA GLY A 170 -15.96 19.55 -26.30
C GLY A 170 -16.45 18.32 -27.07
N VAL A 171 -15.66 17.24 -27.08
CA VAL A 171 -16.12 15.91 -27.55
C VAL A 171 -17.32 15.43 -26.72
N VAL A 172 -17.34 15.78 -25.44
CA VAL A 172 -18.48 15.62 -24.52
C VAL A 172 -18.80 16.95 -23.86
N TRP A 173 -20.04 17.15 -23.41
CA TRP A 173 -20.39 18.29 -22.58
C TRP A 173 -19.83 18.11 -21.17
N SER A 174 -19.32 19.20 -20.61
CA SER A 174 -18.79 19.21 -19.25
C SER A 174 -19.10 20.52 -18.54
N ALA A 175 -19.10 20.48 -17.22
CA ALA A 175 -19.22 21.65 -16.36
C ALA A 175 -18.09 21.64 -15.31
N THR A 176 -17.46 22.78 -15.10
CA THR A 176 -16.50 23.00 -14.02
C THR A 176 -17.24 23.64 -12.85
N VAL A 177 -17.17 23.01 -11.70
CA VAL A 177 -17.86 23.42 -10.48
C VAL A 177 -16.82 23.73 -9.42
N SER A 178 -17.00 24.81 -8.67
CA SER A 178 -16.14 25.16 -7.56
C SER A 178 -16.93 25.55 -6.31
N TRP A 179 -16.29 25.34 -5.16
CA TRP A 179 -16.81 25.69 -3.85
C TRP A 179 -15.66 25.80 -2.85
N GLN A 180 -15.96 26.32 -1.68
CA GLN A 180 -15.03 26.42 -0.56
C GLN A 180 -15.57 25.67 0.65
N THR A 181 -14.67 25.26 1.53
CA THR A 181 -14.96 24.72 2.85
C THR A 181 -14.19 25.47 3.93
N ASP A 182 -14.79 25.59 5.10
CA ASP A 182 -14.19 26.25 6.28
C ASP A 182 -13.18 25.36 7.02
N HIS A 183 -13.14 24.06 6.70
CA HIS A 183 -12.18 23.09 7.20
C HIS A 183 -11.51 22.38 6.03
N VAL A 184 -10.31 21.85 6.26
CA VAL A 184 -9.63 21.00 5.27
C VAL A 184 -10.45 19.74 5.03
N THR A 185 -10.91 19.56 3.80
CA THR A 185 -11.76 18.43 3.43
C THR A 185 -11.27 17.74 2.16
N SER A 186 -11.60 16.47 2.02
CA SER A 186 -11.73 15.85 0.70
C SER A 186 -13.16 16.09 0.20
N ALA A 187 -13.36 16.15 -1.10
CA ALA A 187 -14.60 16.72 -1.61
C ALA A 187 -15.12 16.05 -2.90
N GLY A 188 -16.42 16.23 -3.14
CA GLY A 188 -17.06 15.68 -4.32
C GLY A 188 -18.40 16.34 -4.61
N VAL A 189 -19.09 15.81 -5.61
CA VAL A 189 -20.40 16.27 -6.03
C VAL A 189 -21.33 15.09 -6.25
N LYS A 190 -22.61 15.28 -5.96
CA LYS A 190 -23.70 14.49 -6.54
C LYS A 190 -24.47 15.37 -7.50
N TYR A 191 -24.88 14.81 -8.63
CA TYR A 191 -25.56 15.57 -9.66
C TYR A 191 -26.46 14.67 -10.51
N GLY A 192 -27.38 15.29 -11.25
CA GLY A 192 -28.21 14.59 -12.22
C GLY A 192 -29.36 15.48 -12.71
N HIS A 193 -30.01 15.08 -13.81
CA HIS A 193 -30.98 15.93 -14.51
C HIS A 193 -32.44 15.74 -14.07
N ARG A 194 -32.75 14.63 -13.39
CA ARG A 194 -34.06 14.36 -12.76
C ARG A 194 -33.94 14.21 -11.25
N GLN A 195 -32.92 13.48 -10.82
CA GLN A 195 -32.57 13.18 -9.44
C GLN A 195 -31.04 13.18 -9.31
N LEU A 196 -30.51 13.20 -8.07
CA LEU A 196 -29.07 13.17 -7.79
C LEU A 196 -28.52 11.72 -7.84
N ASP A 197 -28.53 11.13 -9.04
CA ASP A 197 -28.16 9.72 -9.28
C ASP A 197 -26.68 9.52 -9.64
N GLN A 198 -25.98 10.56 -10.07
CA GLN A 198 -24.55 10.50 -10.37
C GLN A 198 -23.73 11.06 -9.20
N ARG A 199 -22.56 10.47 -8.96
CA ARG A 199 -21.64 10.88 -7.90
C ARG A 199 -20.20 10.84 -8.37
N ARG A 200 -19.46 11.90 -8.07
CA ARG A 200 -18.00 11.97 -8.20
C ARG A 200 -17.41 12.44 -6.87
N PHE A 201 -16.33 11.81 -6.42
CA PHE A 201 -15.70 12.16 -5.15
C PHE A 201 -14.19 11.98 -5.31
N ASP A 202 -13.42 12.96 -4.83
CA ASP A 202 -11.96 12.96 -4.82
C ASP A 202 -11.52 12.85 -3.35
N ASP A 203 -10.89 11.72 -3.04
CA ASP A 203 -10.33 11.41 -1.72
C ASP A 203 -8.81 11.60 -1.66
N GLU A 204 -8.17 11.89 -2.79
CA GLU A 204 -6.73 12.12 -2.87
C GLU A 204 -6.39 13.59 -2.59
N TYR A 205 -7.26 14.52 -3.02
CA TYR A 205 -7.10 15.94 -2.78
C TYR A 205 -7.71 16.39 -1.45
N HIS A 206 -6.91 17.10 -0.64
CA HIS A 206 -7.34 17.74 0.58
C HIS A 206 -7.10 19.26 0.50
N GLY A 207 -8.11 20.04 0.84
CA GLY A 207 -8.01 21.50 0.82
C GLY A 207 -9.27 22.18 1.33
N THR A 208 -9.25 23.50 1.33
CA THR A 208 -10.40 24.37 1.62
C THR A 208 -11.01 24.97 0.35
N GLU A 209 -10.31 24.90 -0.78
CA GLU A 209 -10.81 25.28 -2.10
C GLU A 209 -10.95 24.02 -2.95
N HIS A 210 -12.08 23.89 -3.65
CA HIS A 210 -12.35 22.71 -4.45
C HIS A 210 -12.81 23.11 -5.84
N ARG A 211 -12.28 22.40 -6.84
CA ARG A 211 -12.66 22.54 -8.24
C ARG A 211 -12.79 21.17 -8.88
N MET A 212 -13.92 20.90 -9.50
CA MET A 212 -14.20 19.59 -10.09
C MET A 212 -14.84 19.72 -11.47
N VAL A 213 -14.34 18.91 -12.41
CA VAL A 213 -14.92 18.80 -13.76
C VAL A 213 -15.89 17.62 -13.79
N ILE A 214 -17.12 17.91 -14.17
CA ILE A 214 -18.18 16.96 -14.43
C ILE A 214 -18.28 16.78 -15.95
N SER A 215 -18.12 15.56 -16.44
CA SER A 215 -18.11 15.25 -17.88
C SER A 215 -19.26 14.33 -18.27
N GLY A 216 -19.59 14.26 -19.56
CA GLY A 216 -20.63 13.37 -20.07
C GLY A 216 -22.05 13.90 -19.86
N LEU A 217 -22.19 15.23 -19.78
CA LEU A 217 -23.49 15.87 -19.67
C LEU A 217 -24.25 15.78 -21.00
N GLN A 218 -25.58 15.81 -20.93
CA GLN A 218 -26.44 15.86 -22.11
C GLN A 218 -26.70 17.32 -22.50
N PRO A 219 -26.75 17.63 -23.81
CA PRO A 219 -27.11 18.95 -24.28
C PRO A 219 -28.54 19.33 -23.87
N GLU A 220 -28.78 20.63 -23.73
CA GLU A 220 -30.09 21.24 -23.52
C GLU A 220 -30.85 20.78 -22.26
N GLN A 221 -30.11 20.32 -21.26
CA GLN A 221 -30.65 19.71 -20.06
C GLN A 221 -30.31 20.53 -18.81
N THR A 222 -31.27 20.66 -17.90
CA THR A 222 -31.06 21.22 -16.56
C THR A 222 -30.63 20.12 -15.60
N TYR A 223 -29.57 20.40 -14.84
CA TYR A 223 -28.98 19.53 -13.83
C TYR A 223 -29.17 20.14 -12.44
N ARG A 224 -29.41 19.26 -11.47
CA ARG A 224 -29.33 19.52 -10.03
C ARG A 224 -27.96 19.07 -9.55
N LEU A 225 -27.41 19.77 -8.56
CA LEU A 225 -26.10 19.47 -8.01
C LEU A 225 -26.03 19.83 -6.53
N VAL A 226 -25.40 18.95 -5.75
CA VAL A 226 -24.95 19.22 -4.38
C VAL A 226 -23.46 18.90 -4.27
N ALA A 227 -22.74 19.71 -3.51
CA ALA A 227 -21.37 19.40 -3.10
C ALA A 227 -21.37 18.54 -1.82
N LEU A 228 -20.37 17.69 -1.71
CA LEU A 228 -20.11 16.80 -0.59
C LEU A 228 -18.72 17.14 -0.04
N ALA A 229 -18.59 17.17 1.27
CA ALA A 229 -17.31 17.34 1.95
C ALA A 229 -17.12 16.26 3.01
N ARG A 230 -15.86 15.84 3.21
CA ARG A 230 -15.44 15.01 4.33
C ARG A 230 -14.18 15.60 4.94
N ASP A 231 -14.20 15.95 6.21
CA ASP A 231 -13.02 16.48 6.90
C ASP A 231 -12.01 15.37 7.27
N LEU A 232 -10.87 15.79 7.81
CA LEU A 232 -9.79 14.89 8.26
C LEU A 232 -10.19 13.99 9.45
N PHE A 233 -11.32 14.27 10.11
CA PHE A 233 -11.86 13.51 11.24
C PHE A 233 -13.05 12.63 10.85
N GLY A 234 -13.41 12.61 9.56
CA GLY A 234 -14.48 11.80 9.01
C GLY A 234 -15.87 12.41 9.09
N ASN A 235 -16.02 13.65 9.59
CA ASN A 235 -17.31 14.36 9.56
C ASN A 235 -17.69 14.65 8.11
N ARG A 236 -18.99 14.58 7.80
CA ARG A 236 -19.51 14.72 6.44
C ARG A 236 -20.59 15.78 6.37
N THR A 237 -20.53 16.60 5.33
CA THR A 237 -21.54 17.63 5.04
C THR A 237 -21.95 17.59 3.58
N THR A 238 -23.19 17.99 3.32
CA THR A 238 -23.75 18.22 1.99
C THR A 238 -24.21 19.67 1.89
N SER A 239 -23.95 20.32 0.76
CA SER A 239 -24.37 21.71 0.52
C SER A 239 -25.87 21.82 0.29
N ALA A 240 -26.36 23.05 0.19
CA ALA A 240 -27.63 23.31 -0.50
C ALA A 240 -27.57 22.84 -1.97
N GLU A 241 -28.73 22.44 -2.52
CA GLU A 241 -28.86 22.09 -3.93
C GLU A 241 -28.83 23.35 -4.79
N ILE A 242 -28.01 23.32 -5.85
CA ILE A 242 -28.03 24.32 -6.92
C ILE A 242 -28.45 23.66 -8.23
N THR A 243 -28.88 24.48 -9.19
CA THR A 243 -29.22 24.02 -10.54
C THR A 243 -28.43 24.77 -11.60
N PHE A 244 -28.08 24.10 -12.68
CA PHE A 244 -27.47 24.72 -13.87
C PHE A 244 -27.99 24.08 -15.15
N SER A 245 -27.92 24.79 -16.27
CA SER A 245 -28.40 24.29 -17.56
C SER A 245 -27.27 24.23 -18.58
N THR A 246 -27.14 23.14 -19.32
CA THR A 246 -26.18 23.08 -20.44
C THR A 246 -26.55 24.03 -21.59
N ARG A 247 -27.76 24.62 -21.58
CA ARG A 247 -28.17 25.72 -22.47
C ARG A 247 -27.45 27.03 -22.17
N ASP A 248 -26.93 27.20 -20.94
CA ASP A 248 -26.22 28.42 -20.53
C ASP A 248 -24.78 28.47 -21.07
N TYR A 249 -24.40 27.47 -21.88
CA TYR A 249 -23.12 27.46 -22.59
C TYR A 249 -22.96 28.70 -23.46
N ARG A 250 -21.85 29.40 -23.22
CA ARG A 250 -21.39 30.49 -24.07
C ARG A 250 -20.14 30.04 -24.81
N PRO A 251 -20.16 30.02 -26.16
CA PRO A 251 -18.95 29.75 -26.91
C PRO A 251 -17.89 30.78 -26.57
N THR A 252 -16.77 30.33 -26.00
CA THR A 252 -15.58 31.16 -25.90
C THR A 252 -15.09 31.43 -27.33
N PRO A 253 -14.87 32.70 -27.73
CA PRO A 253 -14.26 32.99 -29.03
C PRO A 253 -12.96 32.20 -29.18
N PRO A 254 -12.60 31.73 -30.39
CA PRO A 254 -11.32 31.08 -30.60
C PRO A 254 -10.24 32.03 -30.10
N VAL A 255 -9.51 31.59 -29.07
CA VAL A 255 -8.41 32.38 -28.49
C VAL A 255 -7.42 32.60 -29.62
N SER A 256 -7.31 33.85 -30.11
CA SER A 256 -6.20 34.24 -30.95
C SER A 256 -4.95 33.88 -30.16
N ARG A 257 -4.07 33.05 -30.73
CA ARG A 257 -2.78 32.73 -30.14
C ARG A 257 -1.87 33.95 -30.21
N GLU A 258 -2.25 35.01 -29.52
CA GLU A 258 -1.33 36.07 -29.17
C GLU A 258 -0.43 35.45 -28.10
N ARG A 259 0.76 35.02 -28.53
CA ARG A 259 1.86 34.78 -27.60
C ARG A 259 2.12 36.11 -26.91
N ALA A 260 1.45 36.35 -25.78
CA ALA A 260 1.98 37.22 -24.77
C ALA A 260 3.28 36.55 -24.29
N ALA A 261 4.39 36.88 -24.97
CA ALA A 261 5.69 36.80 -24.36
C ALA A 261 5.71 37.89 -23.28
N THR A 262 5.05 37.59 -22.15
CA THR A 262 5.22 38.40 -20.96
C THR A 262 6.58 38.01 -20.41
N THR A 263 7.60 38.71 -20.86
CA THR A 263 8.93 38.76 -20.25
C THR A 263 8.83 39.54 -18.93
N ALA A 264 7.89 39.17 -18.06
CA ALA A 264 7.93 39.55 -16.65
C ALA A 264 8.78 38.48 -15.97
N GLY A 265 9.84 38.88 -15.28
CA GLY A 265 10.71 37.95 -14.57
C GLY A 265 9.85 37.08 -13.64
N ALA A 266 9.73 35.78 -13.96
CA ALA A 266 8.87 34.87 -13.22
C ALA A 266 9.29 34.87 -11.74
N ALA A 267 8.35 35.18 -10.86
CA ALA A 267 8.62 35.24 -9.43
C ALA A 267 9.10 33.87 -8.93
N ARG A 268 10.06 33.85 -8.01
CA ARG A 268 10.41 32.63 -7.29
C ARG A 268 9.38 32.45 -6.17
N PRO A 269 8.64 31.33 -6.11
CA PRO A 269 7.68 31.12 -5.06
C PRO A 269 8.44 30.94 -3.74
N ARG A 270 7.93 31.56 -2.66
CA ARG A 270 8.39 31.31 -1.29
C ARG A 270 7.42 30.36 -0.62
N LEU A 271 7.95 29.36 0.07
CA LEU A 271 7.16 28.35 0.78
C LEU A 271 7.27 28.54 2.29
N GLN A 272 6.14 28.39 2.97
CA GLN A 272 6.03 28.23 4.42
C GLN A 272 5.37 26.88 4.68
N GLY A 273 5.78 26.20 5.76
CA GLY A 273 5.30 24.85 6.03
C GLY A 273 5.07 24.61 7.51
N GLU A 274 3.97 23.93 7.81
CA GLU A 274 3.64 23.45 9.14
C GLU A 274 3.22 21.98 9.07
N VAL A 275 3.50 21.24 10.15
CA VAL A 275 3.16 19.82 10.26
C VAL A 275 2.41 19.59 11.56
N GLN A 276 1.36 18.78 11.48
CA GLN A 276 0.52 18.42 12.61
C GLN A 276 0.26 16.91 12.60
N GLN A 277 0.04 16.32 13.78
CA GLN A 277 -0.30 14.90 13.89
C GLN A 277 -1.81 14.68 13.80
N LEU A 278 -2.17 13.62 13.08
CA LEU A 278 -3.44 12.90 13.18
C LEU A 278 -3.17 11.52 13.82
N PRO A 279 -4.18 10.78 14.28
CA PRO A 279 -3.98 9.49 14.96
C PRO A 279 -3.13 8.47 14.18
N ASP A 280 -3.24 8.43 12.85
CA ASP A 280 -2.56 7.46 11.97
C ASP A 280 -1.64 8.10 10.91
N ARG A 281 -1.57 9.43 10.84
CA ARG A 281 -0.92 10.19 9.76
C ARG A 281 -0.35 11.53 10.23
N LEU A 282 0.50 12.13 9.40
CA LEU A 282 0.90 13.54 9.52
C LEU A 282 0.14 14.35 8.48
N LEU A 283 -0.38 15.50 8.89
CA LEU A 283 -0.86 16.54 7.99
C LEU A 283 0.30 17.52 7.75
N LEU A 284 0.81 17.56 6.53
CA LEU A 284 1.76 18.58 6.08
C LEU A 284 0.99 19.65 5.31
N HIS A 285 0.99 20.87 5.83
CA HIS A 285 0.43 22.03 5.17
C HIS A 285 1.57 22.91 4.62
N LEU A 286 1.54 23.16 3.31
CA LEU A 286 2.52 24.00 2.62
C LEU A 286 1.81 25.16 1.94
N GLN A 287 2.23 26.37 2.29
CA GLN A 287 1.71 27.62 1.76
C GLN A 287 2.72 28.26 0.82
N SER A 288 2.25 28.68 -0.35
CA SER A 288 3.01 29.39 -1.37
C SER A 288 2.48 30.80 -1.55
N GLU A 289 3.40 31.78 -1.69
CA GLU A 289 3.05 33.17 -2.00
C GLU A 289 2.37 33.34 -3.37
N HIS A 290 2.45 32.34 -4.24
CA HIS A 290 1.83 32.34 -5.57
C HIS A 290 1.11 31.00 -5.82
N PRO A 291 0.03 30.97 -6.61
CA PRO A 291 -0.65 29.73 -6.95
C PRO A 291 0.27 28.77 -7.71
N VAL A 292 0.47 27.58 -7.18
CA VAL A 292 1.34 26.53 -7.75
C VAL A 292 0.65 25.18 -7.69
N THR A 293 1.13 24.24 -8.49
CA THR A 293 0.94 22.81 -8.26
C THR A 293 2.15 22.31 -7.48
N MET A 294 1.97 21.29 -6.66
CA MET A 294 3.01 20.84 -5.74
C MET A 294 3.12 19.33 -5.72
N MET A 295 4.36 18.85 -5.80
CA MET A 295 4.71 17.45 -5.68
C MET A 295 5.73 17.26 -4.57
N LEU A 296 5.49 16.27 -3.73
CA LEU A 296 6.42 15.79 -2.71
C LEU A 296 7.02 14.48 -3.17
N ALA A 297 8.33 14.36 -3.04
CA ALA A 297 9.03 13.11 -3.20
C ALA A 297 9.91 12.86 -1.97
N ALA A 298 9.64 11.79 -1.23
CA ALA A 298 10.62 11.28 -0.30
C ALA A 298 11.75 10.61 -1.10
N PRO A 299 13.04 10.84 -0.75
CA PRO A 299 14.12 10.09 -1.36
C PRO A 299 13.88 8.61 -1.12
N ALA A 300 14.17 7.81 -2.15
CA ALA A 300 14.29 6.38 -1.98
C ALA A 300 15.18 6.10 -0.78
N SER A 301 14.74 5.23 0.11
CA SER A 301 15.55 4.85 1.26
C SER A 301 16.76 4.08 0.74
N THR A 302 17.88 4.76 0.49
CA THR A 302 19.17 4.11 0.18
C THR A 302 19.80 3.52 1.44
N LYS A 303 19.36 3.97 2.62
CA LYS A 303 19.46 3.19 3.84
C LYS A 303 18.26 2.26 3.91
N GLN A 304 18.41 1.04 3.38
CA GLN A 304 17.85 -0.07 4.13
C GLN A 304 18.50 0.01 5.50
N ARG A 305 17.78 0.52 6.51
CA ARG A 305 17.89 -0.14 7.81
C ARG A 305 17.57 -1.58 7.46
N GLU A 306 18.53 -2.49 7.62
CA GLU A 306 18.28 -3.93 7.43
C GLU A 306 16.91 -4.18 8.02
N PRO A 307 15.94 -4.58 7.20
CA PRO A 307 14.57 -4.55 7.67
C PRO A 307 14.55 -5.53 8.84
N GLU A 308 14.23 -5.01 10.03
CA GLU A 308 14.26 -5.77 11.28
C GLU A 308 13.35 -7.02 11.18
N HIS A 309 12.49 -7.05 10.15
CA HIS A 309 11.72 -8.20 9.68
C HIS A 309 11.77 -8.30 8.14
N PRO A 310 11.72 -9.50 7.55
CA PRO A 310 11.66 -9.68 6.09
C PRO A 310 10.46 -9.00 5.44
N ALA A 311 10.52 -8.77 4.12
CA ALA A 311 9.41 -8.19 3.36
C ALA A 311 8.18 -9.11 3.42
N MET A 312 7.14 -8.64 4.10
CA MET A 312 5.93 -9.43 4.33
C MET A 312 5.10 -9.54 3.06
N ALA A 313 4.51 -10.71 2.85
CA ALA A 313 3.58 -10.96 1.77
C ALA A 313 2.25 -10.22 2.01
N ASP A 314 1.60 -9.81 0.92
CA ASP A 314 0.34 -9.09 0.97
C ASP A 314 -0.85 -9.99 1.38
N GLU A 315 -1.97 -9.34 1.73
CA GLU A 315 -3.19 -10.00 2.21
C GLU A 315 -3.75 -10.99 1.18
N ARG A 316 -3.71 -10.65 -0.11
CA ARG A 316 -4.22 -11.53 -1.18
C ARG A 316 -3.34 -12.77 -1.30
N PHE A 317 -2.03 -12.60 -1.29
CA PHE A 317 -1.10 -13.73 -1.34
C PHE A 317 -1.28 -14.69 -0.16
N THR A 318 -1.29 -14.15 1.06
CA THR A 318 -1.41 -14.93 2.32
C THR A 318 -2.77 -15.60 2.50
N SER A 319 -3.84 -15.03 1.93
CA SER A 319 -5.21 -15.52 2.10
C SER A 319 -5.70 -16.44 0.98
N LEU A 320 -5.01 -16.45 -0.17
CA LEU A 320 -5.47 -17.13 -1.38
C LEU A 320 -4.34 -17.80 -2.17
N GLU A 321 -3.38 -17.01 -2.66
CA GLU A 321 -2.44 -17.48 -3.69
C GLU A 321 -1.44 -18.52 -3.16
N VAL A 322 -0.95 -18.35 -1.94
CA VAL A 322 -0.02 -19.31 -1.32
C VAL A 322 -0.67 -20.69 -1.13
N CYS A 323 -1.96 -20.74 -0.84
CA CYS A 323 -2.67 -22.00 -0.62
C CYS A 323 -2.63 -22.89 -1.86
N TYR A 324 -2.73 -22.30 -3.05
CA TYR A 324 -2.68 -23.02 -4.31
C TYR A 324 -1.31 -23.61 -4.66
N GLN A 325 -0.23 -23.16 -4.01
CA GLN A 325 1.11 -23.70 -4.24
C GLN A 325 1.26 -25.12 -3.69
N CYS A 326 0.47 -25.49 -2.69
CA CYS A 326 0.44 -26.86 -2.14
C CYS A 326 -0.89 -27.58 -2.42
N HIS A 327 -1.99 -26.83 -2.54
CA HIS A 327 -3.31 -27.36 -2.87
C HIS A 327 -3.65 -27.17 -4.35
N GLU A 328 -2.76 -27.61 -5.25
CA GLU A 328 -2.93 -27.41 -6.70
C GLU A 328 -4.23 -28.02 -7.25
N LYS A 329 -4.69 -29.12 -6.65
CA LYS A 329 -5.95 -29.80 -7.01
C LYS A 329 -7.21 -28.96 -6.72
N LEU A 330 -7.08 -27.90 -5.92
CA LEU A 330 -8.17 -26.96 -5.61
C LEU A 330 -8.32 -25.84 -6.64
N LYS A 331 -7.47 -25.79 -7.69
CA LYS A 331 -7.64 -24.86 -8.82
C LYS A 331 -8.84 -25.21 -9.74
N GLY A 332 -9.60 -26.26 -9.42
CA GLY A 332 -10.78 -26.74 -10.16
C GLY A 332 -12.12 -26.39 -9.49
N PRO A 333 -13.25 -27.05 -9.84
CA PRO A 333 -14.55 -26.75 -9.27
C PRO A 333 -14.57 -27.04 -7.76
N LEU A 334 -14.69 -25.97 -6.97
CA LEU A 334 -14.78 -26.01 -5.52
C LEU A 334 -16.24 -26.14 -5.08
N SER A 335 -16.46 -26.69 -3.89
CA SER A 335 -17.79 -26.68 -3.27
C SER A 335 -18.34 -25.26 -3.03
N HIS A 336 -17.46 -24.25 -2.93
CA HIS A 336 -17.78 -22.83 -2.93
C HIS A 336 -16.73 -22.02 -3.70
N PRO A 337 -17.12 -20.97 -4.43
CA PRO A 337 -16.18 -20.10 -5.12
C PRO A 337 -15.37 -19.27 -4.12
N VAL A 338 -14.07 -19.15 -4.39
CA VAL A 338 -13.14 -18.22 -3.71
C VAL A 338 -12.66 -17.18 -4.72
N ASP A 339 -12.14 -16.06 -4.25
CA ASP A 339 -11.82 -14.86 -5.05
C ASP A 339 -13.05 -14.17 -5.67
N VAL A 340 -14.23 -14.36 -5.05
CA VAL A 340 -15.49 -13.78 -5.49
C VAL A 340 -16.12 -12.93 -4.41
N LEU A 341 -16.91 -11.95 -4.84
CA LEU A 341 -17.74 -11.17 -3.92
C LEU A 341 -18.97 -11.99 -3.50
N PRO A 342 -19.47 -11.80 -2.27
CA PRO A 342 -20.77 -12.33 -1.86
C PRO A 342 -21.88 -11.89 -2.83
N PRO A 343 -22.86 -12.76 -3.14
CA PRO A 343 -24.01 -12.40 -3.96
C PRO A 343 -24.82 -11.25 -3.37
N SER A 344 -25.54 -10.52 -4.23
CA SER A 344 -26.42 -9.42 -3.80
C SER A 344 -27.46 -9.93 -2.78
N GLY A 345 -27.57 -9.25 -1.63
CA GLY A 345 -28.47 -9.62 -0.54
C GLY A 345 -27.85 -10.53 0.54
N MET A 346 -26.66 -11.10 0.31
CA MET A 346 -25.94 -11.89 1.31
C MET A 346 -25.02 -10.98 2.13
N SER A 347 -25.32 -10.81 3.42
CA SER A 347 -24.46 -10.10 4.37
C SER A 347 -23.60 -11.10 5.14
N ILE A 348 -22.28 -10.93 5.11
CA ILE A 348 -21.33 -11.77 5.84
C ILE A 348 -20.70 -10.95 6.95
N ASP A 349 -20.80 -11.44 8.18
CA ASP A 349 -20.20 -10.78 9.33
C ASP A 349 -18.66 -10.83 9.27
N ARG A 350 -18.05 -9.65 9.10
CA ARG A 350 -16.60 -9.47 9.04
C ARG A 350 -15.88 -9.70 10.39
N GLN A 351 -16.62 -9.72 11.50
CA GLN A 351 -16.05 -10.04 12.81
C GLN A 351 -15.86 -11.55 12.97
N THR A 352 -16.77 -12.34 12.40
CA THR A 352 -16.72 -13.80 12.42
C THR A 352 -15.89 -14.37 11.27
N TYR A 353 -15.91 -13.73 10.09
CA TYR A 353 -15.28 -14.24 8.87
C TYR A 353 -14.24 -13.27 8.32
N ARG A 354 -13.04 -13.77 8.03
CA ARG A 354 -11.97 -12.99 7.41
C ARG A 354 -12.22 -12.87 5.90
N LEU A 355 -12.61 -11.68 5.46
CA LEU A 355 -12.75 -11.32 4.05
C LEU A 355 -11.54 -10.47 3.63
N LEU A 356 -11.22 -10.47 2.34
CA LEU A 356 -10.24 -9.52 1.80
C LEU A 356 -10.74 -8.08 1.99
N ALA A 357 -9.83 -7.09 1.95
CA ALA A 357 -10.18 -5.67 2.10
C ALA A 357 -11.33 -5.20 1.18
N ASP A 358 -11.39 -5.73 -0.05
CA ASP A 358 -12.43 -5.43 -1.05
C ASP A 358 -13.75 -6.20 -0.81
N GLY A 359 -13.82 -7.05 0.21
CA GLY A 359 -14.99 -7.83 0.62
C GLY A 359 -15.10 -9.22 -0.01
N ARG A 360 -14.11 -9.67 -0.77
CA ARG A 360 -14.13 -11.01 -1.39
C ARG A 360 -13.91 -12.13 -0.38
N LEU A 361 -14.51 -13.28 -0.69
CA LEU A 361 -14.26 -14.55 -0.02
C LEU A 361 -12.90 -15.11 -0.46
N SER A 362 -12.13 -15.61 0.50
CA SER A 362 -10.84 -16.27 0.30
C SER A 362 -10.83 -17.66 0.95
N CYS A 363 -9.71 -18.37 0.85
CA CYS A 363 -9.58 -19.68 1.50
C CYS A 363 -9.73 -19.56 3.02
N ILE A 364 -9.17 -18.49 3.62
CA ILE A 364 -9.17 -18.29 5.07
C ILE A 364 -10.49 -17.71 5.61
N SER A 365 -11.42 -17.32 4.73
CA SER A 365 -12.79 -17.01 5.14
C SER A 365 -13.45 -18.25 5.76
N CYS A 366 -13.08 -19.45 5.31
CA CYS A 366 -13.66 -20.71 5.77
C CYS A 366 -12.68 -21.59 6.54
N HIS A 367 -11.37 -21.43 6.33
CA HIS A 367 -10.33 -22.27 6.94
C HIS A 367 -9.38 -21.48 7.84
N GLN A 368 -8.87 -22.14 8.87
CA GLN A 368 -7.79 -21.63 9.72
C GLN A 368 -6.44 -22.07 9.15
N PRO A 369 -5.55 -21.13 8.77
CA PRO A 369 -4.29 -21.45 8.08
C PRO A 369 -3.18 -21.99 9.01
N HIS A 370 -3.28 -21.71 10.31
CA HIS A 370 -2.33 -22.16 11.33
C HIS A 370 -2.81 -23.44 12.00
N THR A 371 -3.71 -23.30 12.98
CA THR A 371 -4.27 -24.41 13.74
C THR A 371 -5.78 -24.28 13.83
N GLY A 372 -6.46 -25.39 14.09
CA GLY A 372 -7.89 -25.38 14.32
C GLY A 372 -8.36 -26.56 15.15
N ALA A 373 -9.34 -26.29 16.02
CA ALA A 373 -10.01 -27.30 16.82
C ALA A 373 -10.96 -28.21 16.01
N PRO A 374 -11.76 -27.71 15.03
CA PRO A 374 -12.69 -28.56 14.29
C PRO A 374 -12.01 -29.32 13.13
N PRO A 375 -12.57 -30.48 12.71
CA PRO A 375 -12.12 -31.21 11.54
C PRO A 375 -11.96 -30.32 10.31
N TYR A 376 -10.94 -30.59 9.49
CA TYR A 376 -10.62 -29.80 8.28
C TYR A 376 -10.24 -28.34 8.54
N ARG A 377 -9.91 -27.99 9.80
CA ARG A 377 -9.52 -26.63 10.22
C ARG A 377 -10.53 -25.57 9.79
N LEU A 378 -11.83 -25.85 9.95
CA LEU A 378 -12.86 -24.88 9.62
C LEU A 378 -12.82 -23.69 10.59
N ALA A 379 -13.13 -22.49 10.10
CA ALA A 379 -13.29 -21.30 10.92
C ALA A 379 -14.45 -21.40 11.94
N ARG A 380 -15.35 -22.39 11.77
CA ARG A 380 -16.46 -22.68 12.68
C ARG A 380 -16.44 -24.14 13.14
N LYS A 381 -17.09 -24.39 14.28
CA LYS A 381 -17.11 -25.71 14.98
C LYS A 381 -17.49 -26.91 14.11
N ASN A 382 -18.31 -26.71 13.07
CA ASN A 382 -18.67 -27.74 12.10
C ASN A 382 -19.21 -27.11 10.82
N GLN A 383 -19.35 -27.93 9.77
CA GLN A 383 -19.84 -27.49 8.46
C GLN A 383 -21.24 -26.84 8.54
N ARG A 384 -22.16 -27.37 9.34
CA ARG A 384 -23.50 -26.78 9.51
C ARG A 384 -23.43 -25.33 10.04
N ARG A 385 -22.61 -25.08 11.06
CA ARG A 385 -22.41 -23.73 11.62
C ARG A 385 -21.66 -22.81 10.66
N LEU A 386 -20.79 -23.36 9.81
CA LEU A 386 -20.13 -22.61 8.75
C LEU A 386 -21.15 -22.14 7.70
N CYS A 387 -21.99 -23.06 7.19
CA CYS A 387 -23.03 -22.77 6.21
C CYS A 387 -24.03 -21.73 6.72
N LEU A 388 -24.57 -21.92 7.93
CA LEU A 388 -25.55 -21.01 8.52
C LEU A 388 -25.01 -19.62 8.86
N GLY A 389 -23.69 -19.42 8.86
CA GLY A 389 -23.13 -18.09 9.09
C GLY A 389 -23.16 -17.17 7.87
N CYS A 390 -23.39 -17.72 6.68
CA CYS A 390 -23.61 -16.94 5.45
C CYS A 390 -25.01 -17.17 4.85
N HIS A 391 -25.65 -18.31 5.16
CA HIS A 391 -27.01 -18.68 4.76
C HIS A 391 -27.94 -18.67 5.96
N ALA A 392 -27.96 -17.58 6.74
CA ALA A 392 -28.80 -17.47 7.92
C ALA A 392 -30.30 -17.33 7.58
N ASP A 393 -30.59 -16.79 6.41
CA ASP A 393 -31.95 -16.46 5.93
C ASP A 393 -32.48 -17.43 4.84
N TYR A 394 -31.86 -18.61 4.70
CA TYR A 394 -32.20 -19.63 3.70
C TYR A 394 -32.91 -20.84 4.30
#